data_AF-A0A3N4RVV9-F1
#
_entry.id   AF-A0A3N4RVV9-F1
#
_cell.length_a   1.000
_cell.length_b   1.000
_cell.length_c   1.000
_cell.angle_alpha   90.00
_cell.angle_beta   90.00
_cell.angle_gamma   90.00
#
_symmetry.space_group_name_H-M   'P 1'
#
loop_
_entity.id
_entity.type
_entity.pdbx_description
1 polymer ?
#
loop_
_entity_poly.entity_id
_entity_poly.type
_entity_poly.pdbx_seq_one_letter_code
_entity_poly.pdbx_strand_id
1 'polypeptide(L)'
;MLGHQPGAAQEITQEQVSECAYREGELYVSVAHASYDRQSFRDVVDHTKGQPVTEPGLGDAAYSFRVQEDAQDYVLLDVLKGSRLVQITAPTAQEAHKAASSVLPQLR
;
A
#
# COMPACT_ATOMS: atom_id res chain seq x y z
N MET A 1 -6.59 8.09 26.09
CA MET A 1 -5.72 7.94 24.90
C MET A 1 -5.89 6.53 24.39
N LEU A 2 -6.76 6.31 23.39
CA LEU A 2 -6.99 4.99 22.82
C LEU A 2 -5.92 4.77 21.73
N GLY A 3 -4.84 4.12 22.12
CA GLY A 3 -3.80 3.66 21.19
C GLY A 3 -4.40 2.61 20.28
N HIS A 4 -4.61 2.97 19.02
CA HIS A 4 -4.96 2.02 17.97
C HIS A 4 -3.74 1.12 17.77
N GLN A 5 -3.84 -0.13 18.20
CA GLN A 5 -2.86 -1.15 17.85
C GLN A 5 -3.05 -1.48 16.37
N PRO A 6 -2.00 -1.41 15.54
CA PRO A 6 -2.09 -1.89 14.17
C PRO A 6 -2.42 -3.38 14.19
N GLY A 7 -3.44 -3.78 13.41
CA GLY A 7 -3.84 -5.18 13.25
C GLY A 7 -2.67 -6.04 12.76
N ALA A 8 -2.69 -7.32 13.10
CA ALA A 8 -1.62 -8.26 12.73
C ALA A 8 -1.44 -8.28 11.20
N ALA A 9 -0.21 -8.06 10.74
CA ALA A 9 0.14 -8.15 9.33
C ALA A 9 -0.15 -9.58 8.84
N GLN A 10 -1.00 -9.70 7.81
CA GLN A 10 -1.38 -10.98 7.22
C GLN A 10 -0.69 -11.13 5.86
N GLU A 11 -0.02 -12.25 5.63
CA GLU A 11 0.49 -12.61 4.31
C GLU A 11 -0.69 -13.02 3.43
N ILE A 12 -0.82 -12.40 2.25
CA ILE A 12 -1.96 -12.62 1.35
C ILE A 12 -1.49 -12.92 -0.08
N THR A 13 -2.33 -13.63 -0.84
CA THR A 13 -2.09 -13.94 -2.26
C THR A 13 -2.49 -12.77 -3.16
N GLN A 14 -2.04 -12.79 -4.41
CA GLN A 14 -2.36 -11.76 -5.42
C GLN A 14 -3.87 -11.63 -5.70
N GLU A 15 -4.66 -12.69 -5.52
CA GLU A 15 -6.12 -12.63 -5.65
C GLU A 15 -6.76 -11.91 -4.45
N GLN A 16 -6.19 -12.11 -3.25
CA GLN A 16 -6.65 -11.47 -2.00
C GLN A 16 -6.28 -9.99 -1.91
N VAL A 17 -5.24 -9.57 -2.65
CA VAL A 17 -4.84 -8.16 -2.76
C VAL A 17 -6.00 -7.26 -3.16
N SER A 18 -6.86 -7.72 -4.07
CA SER A 18 -8.01 -6.93 -4.54
C SER A 18 -9.13 -6.87 -3.48
N GLU A 19 -9.26 -7.88 -2.64
CA GLU A 19 -10.30 -7.92 -1.59
C GLU A 19 -9.91 -7.11 -0.35
N CYS A 20 -8.61 -6.96 -0.09
CA CYS A 20 -8.15 -6.30 1.12
C CYS A 20 -8.13 -4.76 1.03
N ALA A 21 -8.17 -4.18 -0.16
CA ALA A 21 -8.37 -2.74 -0.35
C ALA A 21 -9.73 -2.24 0.20
N TYR A 22 -10.68 -3.15 0.46
CA TYR A 22 -12.06 -2.83 0.84
C TYR A 22 -12.38 -2.97 2.33
N ARG A 23 -11.40 -3.20 3.22
CA ARG A 23 -11.67 -3.15 4.67
C ARG A 23 -11.69 -1.70 5.15
N GLU A 24 -12.89 -1.14 5.25
CA GLU A 24 -13.17 0.21 5.74
C GLU A 24 -12.43 0.51 7.07
N GLY A 25 -11.65 1.59 7.09
CA GLY A 25 -11.17 2.25 8.31
C GLY A 25 -10.02 1.62 9.09
N GLU A 26 -9.51 0.44 8.73
CA GLU A 26 -8.40 -0.20 9.44
C GLU A 26 -7.09 -0.08 8.64
N LEU A 27 -5.99 0.27 9.33
CA LEU A 27 -4.66 0.15 8.74
C LEU A 27 -4.44 -1.30 8.31
N TYR A 28 -4.27 -1.49 7.01
CA TYR A 28 -4.09 -2.79 6.40
C TYR A 28 -2.81 -2.84 5.57
N VAL A 29 -2.07 -3.93 5.66
CA VAL A 29 -0.84 -4.15 4.90
C VAL A 29 -0.93 -5.51 4.23
N SER A 30 -0.69 -5.53 2.92
CA SER A 30 -0.48 -6.73 2.13
C SER A 30 0.92 -6.77 1.55
N VAL A 31 1.43 -7.99 1.35
CA VAL A 31 2.70 -8.24 0.67
C VAL A 31 2.48 -9.36 -0.33
N ALA A 32 2.77 -9.11 -1.60
CA ALA A 32 2.68 -10.07 -2.68
C ALA A 32 4.03 -10.19 -3.40
N HIS A 33 4.28 -11.33 -4.06
CA HIS A 33 5.35 -11.41 -5.04
C HIS A 33 4.94 -10.66 -6.30
N ALA A 34 5.81 -9.80 -6.81
CA ALA A 34 5.61 -8.99 -8.00
C ALA A 34 6.57 -9.45 -9.10
N SER A 35 6.03 -9.68 -10.30
CA SER A 35 6.82 -9.87 -11.51
C SER A 35 7.20 -8.55 -12.19
N TYR A 36 6.79 -7.41 -11.60
CA TYR A 36 7.06 -6.09 -12.13
C TYR A 36 8.50 -5.66 -11.89
N ASP A 37 9.08 -5.00 -12.88
CA ASP A 37 10.20 -4.08 -12.66
C ASP A 37 9.67 -2.67 -12.36
N ARG A 38 10.58 -1.73 -12.07
CA ARG A 38 10.20 -0.35 -11.75
C ARG A 38 9.33 0.31 -12.83
N GLN A 39 9.63 0.07 -14.11
CA GLN A 39 8.93 0.74 -15.21
C GLN A 39 7.53 0.16 -15.40
N SER A 40 7.42 -1.16 -15.48
CA SER A 40 6.13 -1.85 -15.60
C SER A 40 5.22 -1.61 -14.40
N PHE A 41 5.79 -1.48 -13.19
CA PHE A 41 5.01 -1.09 -12.00
C PHE A 41 4.44 0.32 -12.12
N ARG A 42 5.25 1.28 -12.55
CA ARG A 42 4.78 2.64 -12.83
C ARG A 42 3.68 2.64 -13.89
N ASP A 43 3.85 1.89 -14.97
CA ASP A 43 2.87 1.82 -16.03
C ASP A 43 1.54 1.29 -15.49
N VAL A 44 1.53 0.28 -14.60
CA VAL A 44 0.31 -0.22 -13.95
C VAL A 44 -0.34 0.86 -13.07
N VAL A 45 0.46 1.54 -12.25
CA VAL A 45 0.00 2.63 -11.37
C VAL A 45 -0.60 3.80 -12.16
N ASP A 46 0.00 4.18 -13.28
CA ASP A 46 -0.52 5.28 -14.12
C ASP A 46 -1.91 4.96 -14.71
N HIS A 47 -2.34 3.69 -14.69
CA HIS A 47 -3.67 3.25 -15.12
C HIS A 47 -4.67 2.99 -13.98
N THR A 48 -4.30 3.16 -12.71
CA THR A 48 -5.23 2.95 -11.59
C THR A 48 -6.19 4.14 -11.41
N LYS A 49 -7.31 3.88 -10.72
CA LYS A 49 -8.32 4.91 -10.41
C LYS A 49 -7.78 5.83 -9.32
N GLY A 50 -7.28 6.99 -9.71
CA GLY A 50 -6.79 8.03 -8.81
C GLY A 50 -5.66 8.82 -9.45
N GLN A 51 -5.26 9.93 -8.83
CA GLN A 51 -4.04 10.62 -9.24
C GLN A 51 -2.91 10.16 -8.31
N PRO A 52 -1.96 9.33 -8.78
CA PRO A 52 -0.84 8.90 -7.96
C PRO A 52 0.03 10.09 -7.55
N VAL A 53 0.49 10.07 -6.31
CA VAL A 53 1.55 10.94 -5.80
C VAL A 53 2.77 10.08 -5.55
N THR A 54 3.90 10.42 -6.18
CA THR A 54 5.16 9.71 -5.97
C THR A 54 5.67 9.90 -4.54
N GLU A 55 6.03 8.82 -3.86
CA GLU A 55 6.55 8.82 -2.49
C GLU A 55 8.06 8.52 -2.48
N PRO A 56 8.95 9.52 -2.54
CA PRO A 56 10.38 9.29 -2.60
C PRO A 56 10.92 8.67 -1.30
N GLY A 57 11.91 7.78 -1.44
CA GLY A 57 12.60 7.17 -0.29
C GLY A 57 11.98 5.87 0.24
N LEU A 58 10.89 5.40 -0.38
CA LEU A 58 10.29 4.09 -0.07
C LEU A 58 10.54 3.10 -1.22
N GLY A 59 11.11 1.95 -0.89
CA GLY A 59 11.33 0.84 -1.84
C GLY A 59 12.16 1.25 -3.07
N ASP A 60 11.94 0.53 -4.17
CA ASP A 60 12.45 0.90 -5.49
C ASP A 60 11.55 1.91 -6.19
N ALA A 61 10.25 1.85 -5.94
CA ALA A 61 9.25 2.84 -6.36
C ALA A 61 8.05 2.77 -5.42
N ALA A 62 7.42 3.93 -5.16
CA ALA A 62 6.25 4.01 -4.32
C ALA A 62 5.32 5.13 -4.78
N TYR A 63 4.02 4.84 -4.70
CA TYR A 63 2.95 5.77 -5.11
C TYR A 63 1.81 5.72 -4.11
N SER A 64 1.36 6.89 -3.68
CA SER A 64 0.17 7.04 -2.84
C SER A 64 -1.01 7.55 -3.65
N PHE A 65 -2.21 7.10 -3.31
CA PHE A 65 -3.46 7.48 -3.94
C PHE A 65 -4.45 7.86 -2.85
N ARG A 66 -5.13 8.98 -3.05
CA ARG A 66 -6.31 9.30 -2.26
C ARG A 66 -7.52 8.69 -2.95
N VAL A 67 -8.19 7.79 -2.25
CA VAL A 67 -9.40 7.14 -2.74
C VAL A 67 -10.59 7.69 -1.96
N GLN A 68 -11.63 8.07 -2.70
CA GLN A 68 -12.90 8.51 -2.15
C GLN A 68 -13.96 7.50 -2.57
N GLU A 69 -14.44 6.69 -1.65
CA GLU A 69 -15.55 5.75 -1.88
C GLU A 69 -16.65 5.99 -0.86
N ASP A 70 -17.89 6.07 -1.34
CA ASP A 70 -19.17 6.24 -0.65
C ASP A 70 -19.23 7.31 0.46
N ALA A 71 -18.51 7.13 1.56
CA ALA A 71 -18.50 8.01 2.73
C ALA A 71 -17.12 8.16 3.41
N GLN A 72 -16.05 7.60 2.86
CA GLN A 72 -14.74 7.56 3.52
C GLN A 72 -13.60 7.89 2.57
N ASP A 73 -12.72 8.78 3.03
CA ASP A 73 -11.43 9.04 2.42
C ASP A 73 -10.39 8.12 3.04
N TYR A 74 -9.65 7.40 2.20
CA TYR A 74 -8.48 6.62 2.62
C TYR A 74 -7.32 6.82 1.65
N VAL A 75 -6.14 6.41 2.11
CA VAL A 75 -4.91 6.42 1.33
C VAL A 75 -4.52 4.98 1.03
N LEU A 76 -4.34 4.70 -0.26
CA LEU A 76 -3.62 3.52 -0.73
C LEU A 76 -2.17 3.91 -0.97
N LEU A 77 -1.22 3.11 -0.50
CA LEU A 77 0.20 3.26 -0.77
C LEU A 77 0.73 1.95 -1.32
N ASP A 78 1.11 1.97 -2.60
CA ASP A 78 1.71 0.84 -3.29
C ASP A 78 3.23 1.04 -3.37
N VAL A 79 4.00 0.07 -2.89
CA VAL A 79 5.46 0.09 -2.87
C VAL A 79 6.01 -1.15 -3.54
N LEU A 80 6.80 -0.97 -4.60
CA LEU A 80 7.63 -2.02 -5.18
C LEU A 80 8.98 -2.04 -4.46
N LYS A 81 9.41 -3.21 -3.97
CA LYS A 81 10.75 -3.44 -3.41
C LYS A 81 11.28 -4.81 -3.86
N GLY A 82 12.31 -4.82 -4.68
CA GLY A 82 12.81 -6.03 -5.33
C GLY A 82 11.68 -6.70 -6.12
N SER A 83 11.44 -7.99 -5.86
CA SER A 83 10.33 -8.75 -6.44
C SER A 83 9.08 -8.79 -5.55
N ARG A 84 8.90 -7.80 -4.67
CA ARG A 84 7.76 -7.72 -3.75
C ARG A 84 6.96 -6.44 -3.98
N LEU A 85 5.63 -6.58 -4.00
CA LEU A 85 4.70 -5.47 -3.95
C LEU A 85 4.10 -5.43 -2.54
N VAL A 86 4.18 -4.27 -1.90
CA VAL A 86 3.53 -3.98 -0.62
C VAL A 86 2.41 -3.00 -0.88
N GLN A 87 1.19 -3.30 -0.46
CA GLN A 87 0.08 -2.36 -0.57
C GLN A 87 -0.49 -2.09 0.80
N ILE A 88 -0.65 -0.81 1.09
CA ILE A 88 -1.05 -0.32 2.41
C ILE A 88 -2.30 0.52 2.25
N THR A 89 -3.36 0.15 2.95
CA THR A 89 -4.55 0.99 3.09
C THR A 89 -4.50 1.64 4.46
N ALA A 90 -4.64 2.96 4.53
CA ALA A 90 -4.62 3.68 5.79
C ALA A 90 -5.56 4.90 5.78
N PRO A 91 -6.06 5.35 6.94
CA PRO A 91 -6.85 6.59 7.04
C PRO A 91 -6.09 7.85 6.60
N THR A 92 -4.75 7.86 6.74
CA THR A 92 -3.92 9.01 6.36
C THR A 92 -2.62 8.58 5.68
N ALA A 93 -2.07 9.47 4.84
CA ALA A 93 -0.79 9.25 4.19
C ALA A 93 0.36 9.06 5.20
N GLN A 94 0.30 9.77 6.34
CA GLN A 94 1.28 9.64 7.41
C GLN A 94 1.29 8.23 8.03
N GLU A 95 0.10 7.65 8.25
CA GLU A 95 -0.02 6.29 8.76
C GLU A 95 0.46 5.25 7.75
N ALA A 96 0.10 5.42 6.47
CA ALA A 96 0.60 4.57 5.39
C ALA A 96 2.14 4.56 5.33
N HIS A 97 2.75 5.75 5.39
CA HIS A 97 4.22 5.90 5.39
C HIS A 97 4.88 5.23 6.59
N LYS A 98 4.31 5.41 7.78
CA LYS A 98 4.82 4.78 9.01
C LYS A 98 4.76 3.25 8.93
N ALA A 99 3.68 2.71 8.38
CA ALA A 99 3.54 1.28 8.15
C ALA A 99 4.56 0.78 7.11
N ALA A 100 4.71 1.46 5.98
CA ALA A 100 5.70 1.13 4.96
C ALA A 100 7.13 1.09 5.53
N SER A 101 7.51 2.13 6.27
CA SER A 101 8.82 2.25 6.91
C SER A 101 9.11 1.10 7.90
N SER A 102 8.07 0.55 8.50
CA SER A 102 8.18 -0.56 9.46
C SER A 102 8.25 -1.93 8.76
N VAL A 103 7.53 -2.10 7.66
CA VAL A 103 7.40 -3.38 6.94
C VAL A 103 8.55 -3.60 5.96
N LEU A 104 8.90 -2.57 5.17
CA LEU A 104 9.87 -2.70 4.08
C LEU A 104 11.22 -3.27 4.52
N PRO A 105 11.84 -2.89 5.66
CA PRO A 105 13.13 -3.45 6.09
C PRO A 105 13.11 -4.96 6.36
N GLN A 106 11.93 -5.54 6.60
CA GLN A 106 11.77 -6.96 6.92
C GLN A 106 11.67 -7.84 5.66
N LEU A 107 11.39 -7.22 4.51
CA LEU A 107 11.34 -7.88 3.21
C LEU A 107 12.76 -8.01 2.67
N ARG A 108 13.25 -9.26 2.64
CA ARG A 108 14.54 -9.68 2.08
C ARG A 108 14.44 -9.96 0.60
#